data_AF-A0A1R2BEK6-F1
#
_entry.id   AF-A0A1R2BEK6-F1
#
_cell.length_a   1.000
_cell.length_b   1.000
_cell.length_c   1.000
_cell.angle_alpha   90.00
_cell.angle_beta   90.00
_cell.angle_gamma   90.00
#
_symmetry.space_group_name_H-M   'P 1'
#
loop_
_entity.id
_entity.type
_entity.pdbx_description
1 polymer ?
#
loop_
_entity_poly.entity_id
_entity_poly.type
_entity_poly.pdbx_seq_one_letter_code
_entity_poly.pdbx_strand_id
1 'polypeptide(L)'
;MDKSKKPQNAEDINKILLKKLEKGVSDISISKYSQALETLKKCEIRLEKLINQGIPIDQDLILPTLHNISLCYQSIADFHNCAAYLEACVFNVKKRSELSVSHSSTVAERIRKVRYLCLLYIQIADCFSKLNQHRPALENSRLAIRQCALIIKLCLGAFTEAKQKKQTPNLSTKSRVNMDFYTNSIEILQLLYLQMTGKKKKHAKDVTMRSVLGVQRVAEWIYSLTFEKITEIKPLLIQDLKSAHNLRAELSKDFMLDKICMAASACLVFSRELLFLNEDFDKSKAYLDRAVTISSSFFPSSCPFLQNLLSEYTEKYEKNKEIKKFKSPRSTSAKDTHQNDEITRKNSEKGGKKVQWKIQSERKPESNAGITKGNHSKSESTIGKNNIKSPPFYEKTEPEPPLSEGSEHDDKIKNFIICSNELYGHYSEEEVDKYEYMPLRRDL
;
A
#
# COMPACT_ATOMS: atom_id res chain seq x y z
N MET A 1 -7.18 46.76 -30.93
CA MET A 1 -8.59 46.53 -30.55
C MET A 1 -8.78 45.05 -30.30
N ASP A 2 -8.53 44.60 -29.07
CA ASP A 2 -8.77 43.20 -28.72
C ASP A 2 -10.27 42.91 -28.66
N LYS A 3 -10.69 41.95 -29.49
CA LYS A 3 -12.06 41.44 -29.43
C LYS A 3 -12.21 40.63 -28.15
N SER A 4 -12.74 41.28 -27.11
CA SER A 4 -13.21 40.67 -25.88
C SER A 4 -14.05 39.43 -26.20
N LYS A 5 -13.43 38.25 -26.07
CA LYS A 5 -14.16 36.98 -26.16
C LYS A 5 -15.04 36.94 -24.92
N LYS A 6 -16.37 36.89 -25.12
CA LYS A 6 -17.34 36.65 -24.05
C LYS A 6 -16.80 35.55 -23.12
N PRO A 7 -16.90 35.71 -21.79
CA PRO A 7 -16.49 34.66 -20.86
C PRO A 7 -17.24 33.38 -21.25
N GLN A 8 -16.50 32.36 -21.67
CA GLN A 8 -17.10 31.06 -21.97
C GLN A 8 -17.68 30.54 -20.66
N ASN A 9 -18.96 30.17 -20.67
CA ASN A 9 -19.62 29.62 -19.48
C ASN A 9 -18.81 28.41 -18.98
N ALA A 10 -18.48 28.41 -17.69
CA ALA A 10 -17.67 27.36 -17.06
C ALA A 10 -18.30 25.97 -17.25
N GLU A 11 -19.64 25.88 -17.27
CA GLU A 11 -20.34 24.64 -17.59
C GLU A 11 -20.05 24.12 -19.00
N ASP A 12 -20.03 25.00 -20.01
CA ASP A 12 -19.78 24.60 -21.40
C ASP A 12 -18.33 24.16 -21.59
N ILE A 13 -17.40 24.80 -20.87
CA ILE A 13 -16.01 24.36 -20.79
C ILE A 13 -15.93 22.95 -20.18
N ASN A 14 -16.58 22.71 -19.04
CA ASN A 14 -16.60 21.40 -18.38
C ASN A 14 -17.26 20.32 -19.25
N LYS A 15 -18.37 20.63 -19.94
CA LYS A 15 -19.03 19.74 -20.93
C LYS A 15 -18.09 19.38 -22.09
N ILE A 16 -17.29 20.33 -22.60
CA ILE A 16 -16.30 20.09 -23.66
C ILE A 16 -15.14 19.20 -23.16
N LEU A 17 -14.66 19.42 -21.94
CA LEU A 17 -13.61 18.61 -21.31
C LEU A 17 -14.10 17.17 -21.07
N LEU A 18 -15.29 17.01 -20.52
CA LEU A 18 -15.91 15.70 -20.29
C LEU A 18 -16.04 14.90 -21.59
N LYS A 19 -16.57 15.50 -22.67
CA LYS A 19 -16.66 14.85 -23.99
C LYS A 19 -15.30 14.40 -24.55
N LYS A 20 -14.21 15.11 -24.24
CA LYS A 20 -12.85 14.69 -24.64
C LYS A 20 -12.35 13.50 -23.81
N LEU A 21 -12.59 13.51 -22.50
CA LEU A 21 -12.27 12.40 -21.60
C LEU A 21 -13.06 11.14 -22.02
N GLU A 22 -14.36 11.26 -22.23
CA GLU A 22 -15.24 10.17 -22.72
C GLU A 22 -14.78 9.62 -24.07
N LYS A 23 -14.39 10.49 -25.02
CA LYS A 23 -13.79 10.04 -26.28
C LYS A 23 -12.50 9.25 -26.03
N GLY A 24 -11.59 9.75 -25.20
CA GLY A 24 -10.34 9.05 -24.88
C GLY A 24 -10.59 7.67 -24.26
N VAL A 25 -11.58 7.55 -23.37
CA VAL A 25 -12.01 6.25 -22.80
C VAL A 25 -12.63 5.34 -23.86
N SER A 26 -13.40 5.88 -24.80
CA SER A 26 -13.94 5.12 -25.95
C SER A 26 -12.82 4.60 -26.87
N ASP A 27 -11.79 5.42 -27.13
CA ASP A 27 -10.62 5.00 -27.90
C ASP A 27 -9.82 3.90 -27.15
N ILE A 28 -9.74 3.94 -25.82
CA ILE A 28 -9.17 2.87 -24.97
C ILE A 28 -9.97 1.56 -25.09
N SER A 29 -11.31 1.61 -25.09
CA SER A 29 -12.14 0.39 -25.15
C SER A 29 -12.08 -0.34 -26.50
N ILE A 30 -11.58 0.33 -27.54
CA ILE A 30 -11.30 -0.22 -28.88
C ILE A 30 -9.77 -0.46 -29.05
N SER A 31 -9.00 -0.44 -27.95
CA SER A 31 -7.54 -0.64 -27.91
C SER A 31 -6.72 0.33 -28.79
N LYS A 32 -7.26 1.51 -29.10
CA LYS A 32 -6.58 2.56 -29.90
C LYS A 32 -5.74 3.48 -29.02
N TYR A 33 -4.84 2.90 -28.22
CA TYR A 33 -4.11 3.59 -27.15
C TYR A 33 -3.38 4.86 -27.60
N SER A 34 -2.79 4.89 -28.80
CA SER A 34 -2.12 6.08 -29.33
C SER A 34 -3.08 7.25 -29.62
N GLN A 35 -4.29 6.97 -30.11
CA GLN A 35 -5.32 7.98 -30.39
C GLN A 35 -5.99 8.47 -29.11
N ALA A 36 -6.20 7.55 -28.15
CA ALA A 36 -6.64 7.87 -26.81
C ALA A 36 -5.64 8.80 -26.10
N LEU A 37 -4.35 8.45 -26.12
CA LEU A 37 -3.26 9.23 -25.52
C LEU A 37 -3.20 10.66 -26.10
N GLU A 38 -3.26 10.81 -27.43
CA GLU A 38 -3.30 12.13 -28.07
C GLU A 38 -4.52 12.95 -27.63
N THR A 39 -5.70 12.32 -27.57
CA THR A 39 -6.95 12.96 -27.15
C THR A 39 -6.91 13.39 -25.67
N LEU A 40 -6.37 12.54 -24.80
CA LEU A 40 -6.26 12.78 -23.36
C LEU A 40 -5.18 13.83 -23.03
N LYS A 41 -4.01 13.81 -23.70
CA LYS A 41 -2.99 14.88 -23.61
C LYS A 41 -3.56 16.24 -24.04
N LYS A 42 -4.37 16.28 -25.12
CA LYS A 42 -5.13 17.47 -25.53
C LYS A 42 -6.23 17.89 -24.54
N CYS A 43 -6.62 17.03 -23.62
CA CYS A 43 -7.53 17.34 -22.50
C CYS A 43 -6.73 17.91 -21.31
N GLU A 44 -5.63 17.26 -20.93
CA GLU A 44 -4.68 17.71 -19.90
C GLU A 44 -4.17 19.13 -20.16
N ILE A 45 -3.59 19.40 -21.34
CA ILE A 45 -3.09 20.73 -21.73
C ILE A 45 -4.21 21.79 -21.71
N ARG A 46 -5.46 21.38 -21.90
CA ARG A 46 -6.63 22.27 -21.80
C ARG A 46 -6.98 22.53 -20.33
N LEU A 47 -7.00 21.51 -19.48
CA LEU A 47 -7.22 21.62 -18.03
C LEU A 47 -6.18 22.56 -17.40
N GLU A 48 -4.89 22.32 -17.64
CA GLU A 48 -3.78 23.13 -17.10
C GLU A 48 -3.94 24.63 -17.46
N LYS A 49 -4.21 24.93 -18.74
CA LYS A 49 -4.41 26.32 -19.19
C LYS A 49 -5.60 27.00 -18.52
N LEU A 50 -6.68 26.27 -18.24
CA LEU A 50 -7.87 26.81 -17.58
C LEU A 50 -7.62 27.05 -16.07
N ILE A 51 -6.91 26.12 -15.41
CA ILE A 51 -6.48 26.27 -14.01
C ILE A 51 -5.58 27.50 -13.87
N ASN A 52 -4.58 27.65 -14.74
CA ASN A 52 -3.65 28.79 -14.71
C ASN A 52 -4.33 30.13 -15.05
N GLN A 53 -5.51 30.11 -15.67
CA GLN A 53 -6.35 31.28 -15.92
C GLN A 53 -7.33 31.58 -14.77
N GLY A 54 -7.34 30.77 -13.70
CA GLY A 54 -8.29 30.91 -12.59
C GLY A 54 -9.74 30.58 -12.95
N ILE A 55 -9.96 29.90 -14.09
CA ILE A 55 -11.31 29.52 -14.53
C ILE A 55 -11.78 28.34 -13.66
N PRO A 56 -12.99 28.41 -13.06
CA PRO A 56 -13.51 27.31 -12.25
C PRO A 56 -13.79 26.09 -13.15
N ILE A 57 -12.96 25.06 -12.99
CA ILE A 57 -13.14 23.76 -13.63
C ILE A 57 -13.63 22.72 -12.61
N ASP A 58 -14.33 21.71 -13.10
CA ASP A 58 -14.61 20.53 -12.30
C ASP A 58 -13.30 19.76 -12.04
N GLN A 59 -12.84 19.77 -10.78
CA GLN A 59 -11.60 19.10 -10.40
C GLN A 59 -11.67 17.58 -10.62
N ASP A 60 -12.88 16.98 -10.67
CA ASP A 60 -13.09 15.55 -10.96
C ASP A 60 -12.67 15.12 -12.36
N LEU A 61 -12.43 16.06 -13.28
CA LEU A 61 -11.88 15.76 -14.60
C LEU A 61 -10.37 15.46 -14.56
N ILE A 62 -9.64 15.98 -13.57
CA ILE A 62 -8.16 15.89 -13.52
C ILE A 62 -7.73 14.43 -13.33
N LEU A 63 -8.25 13.76 -12.30
CA LEU A 63 -7.77 12.44 -11.89
C LEU A 63 -8.03 11.34 -12.94
N PRO A 64 -9.23 11.22 -13.56
CA PRO A 64 -9.45 10.30 -14.67
C PRO A 64 -8.60 10.62 -15.90
N THR A 65 -8.34 11.91 -16.19
CA THR A 65 -7.49 12.28 -17.32
C THR A 65 -6.06 11.76 -17.12
N LEU A 66 -5.45 12.01 -15.95
CA LEU A 66 -4.10 11.54 -15.63
C LEU A 66 -4.01 10.01 -15.58
N HIS A 67 -4.99 9.35 -14.97
CA HIS A 67 -5.04 7.89 -14.84
C HIS A 67 -5.23 7.19 -16.20
N ASN A 68 -6.10 7.70 -17.06
CA ASN A 68 -6.29 7.12 -18.39
C ASN A 68 -5.10 7.42 -19.32
N ILE A 69 -4.30 8.46 -19.05
CA ILE A 69 -2.99 8.67 -19.69
C ILE A 69 -1.98 7.61 -19.24
N SER A 70 -1.86 7.31 -17.93
CA SER A 70 -0.94 6.25 -17.46
C SER A 70 -1.33 4.88 -18.01
N LEU A 71 -2.63 4.58 -18.12
CA LEU A 71 -3.14 3.38 -18.82
C LEU A 71 -2.57 3.28 -20.24
N CYS A 72 -2.73 4.34 -21.05
CA CYS A 72 -2.25 4.32 -22.43
C CYS A 72 -0.73 4.11 -22.51
N TYR A 73 0.04 4.71 -21.60
CA TYR A 73 1.49 4.49 -21.53
C TYR A 73 1.86 3.06 -21.09
N GLN A 74 1.14 2.46 -20.13
CA GLN A 74 1.33 1.05 -19.76
C GLN A 74 1.05 0.11 -20.94
N SER A 75 -0.01 0.37 -21.72
CA SER A 75 -0.37 -0.42 -22.90
C SER A 75 0.62 -0.29 -24.06
N ILE A 76 1.39 0.80 -24.12
CA ILE A 76 2.47 1.04 -25.10
C ILE A 76 3.85 0.61 -24.53
N ALA A 77 3.89 0.06 -23.31
CA ALA A 77 5.10 -0.33 -22.57
C ALA A 77 6.08 0.83 -22.26
N ASP A 78 5.61 2.08 -22.26
CA ASP A 78 6.36 3.25 -21.80
C ASP A 78 6.20 3.40 -20.28
N PHE A 79 6.93 2.56 -19.55
CA PHE A 79 6.83 2.50 -18.08
C PHE A 79 7.35 3.77 -17.39
N HIS A 80 8.20 4.57 -18.06
CA HIS A 80 8.73 5.82 -17.49
C HIS A 80 7.64 6.89 -17.43
N ASN A 81 6.96 7.16 -18.55
CA ASN A 81 5.82 8.07 -18.53
C ASN A 81 4.65 7.50 -17.74
N CYS A 82 4.41 6.19 -17.77
CA CYS A 82 3.39 5.55 -16.94
C CYS A 82 3.60 5.83 -15.44
N ALA A 83 4.82 5.63 -14.92
CA ALA A 83 5.15 5.88 -13.51
C ALA A 83 4.91 7.35 -13.13
N ALA A 84 5.40 8.30 -13.94
CA ALA A 84 5.23 9.73 -13.70
C ALA A 84 3.74 10.16 -13.62
N TYR A 85 2.88 9.61 -14.49
CA TYR A 85 1.44 9.90 -14.45
C TYR A 85 0.73 9.25 -13.25
N LEU A 86 1.16 8.06 -12.80
CA LEU A 86 0.65 7.45 -11.57
C LEU A 86 1.10 8.24 -10.32
N GLU A 87 2.33 8.75 -10.28
CA GLU A 87 2.80 9.64 -9.20
C GLU A 87 2.02 10.96 -9.18
N ALA A 88 1.70 11.54 -10.35
CA ALA A 88 0.81 12.69 -10.45
C ALA A 88 -0.61 12.38 -9.94
N CYS A 89 -1.12 11.15 -10.16
CA CYS A 89 -2.37 10.69 -9.57
C CYS A 89 -2.28 10.61 -8.03
N VAL A 90 -1.21 10.03 -7.48
CA VAL A 90 -0.95 9.98 -6.02
C VAL A 90 -0.92 11.38 -5.42
N PHE A 91 -0.23 12.33 -6.06
CA PHE A 91 -0.17 13.73 -5.62
C PHE A 91 -1.56 14.37 -5.58
N ASN A 92 -2.36 14.26 -6.65
CA ASN A 92 -3.70 14.83 -6.71
C ASN A 92 -4.64 14.21 -5.67
N VAL A 93 -4.57 12.89 -5.46
CA VAL A 93 -5.37 12.19 -4.43
C VAL A 93 -5.00 12.67 -3.02
N LYS A 94 -3.70 12.85 -2.72
CA LYS A 94 -3.25 13.41 -1.43
C LYS A 94 -3.69 14.85 -1.24
N LYS A 95 -3.42 15.73 -2.21
CA LYS A 95 -3.77 17.17 -2.15
C LYS A 95 -5.27 17.40 -1.93
N ARG A 96 -6.14 16.60 -2.56
CA ARG A 96 -7.59 16.65 -2.27
C ARG A 96 -7.96 16.30 -0.83
N SER A 97 -7.13 15.56 -0.08
CA SER A 97 -7.38 15.28 1.34
C SER A 97 -7.25 16.52 2.19
N GLU A 98 -6.24 17.34 1.89
CA GLU A 98 -5.87 18.53 2.64
C GLU A 98 -6.87 19.68 2.38
N LEU A 99 -7.45 19.72 1.17
CA LEU A 99 -8.47 20.71 0.78
C LEU A 99 -9.91 20.33 1.21
N SER A 100 -10.20 19.05 1.46
CA SER A 100 -11.54 18.54 1.76
C SER A 100 -12.01 18.76 3.22
N VAL A 101 -11.28 19.51 4.03
CA VAL A 101 -11.57 19.70 5.48
C VAL A 101 -12.95 20.35 5.74
N SER A 102 -13.53 21.03 4.74
CA SER A 102 -14.85 21.68 4.80
C SER A 102 -16.06 20.77 4.55
N HIS A 103 -15.87 19.51 4.13
CA HIS A 103 -16.96 18.55 3.91
C HIS A 103 -16.71 17.25 4.68
N SER A 104 -17.76 16.68 5.26
CA SER A 104 -17.71 15.51 6.15
C SER A 104 -17.34 14.22 5.41
N SER A 105 -16.07 14.07 5.02
CA SER A 105 -15.61 12.90 4.26
C SER A 105 -16.00 11.61 4.97
N THR A 106 -16.90 10.86 4.32
CA THR A 106 -17.50 9.68 4.95
C THR A 106 -16.42 8.63 5.16
N VAL A 107 -16.61 7.71 6.11
CA VAL A 107 -15.62 6.66 6.34
C VAL A 107 -15.47 5.77 5.08
N ALA A 108 -16.54 5.60 4.30
CA ALA A 108 -16.53 4.90 3.02
C ALA A 108 -15.68 5.62 1.95
N GLU A 109 -15.78 6.94 1.85
CA GLU A 109 -14.95 7.75 0.95
C GLU A 109 -13.46 7.66 1.32
N ARG A 110 -13.15 7.77 2.63
CA ARG A 110 -11.79 7.57 3.15
C ARG A 110 -11.26 6.17 2.83
N ILE A 111 -12.06 5.12 2.98
CA ILE A 111 -11.69 3.75 2.60
C ILE A 111 -11.41 3.66 1.10
N ARG A 112 -12.31 4.15 0.24
CA ARG A 112 -12.15 4.15 -1.23
C ARG A 112 -10.88 4.86 -1.67
N LYS A 113 -10.59 6.00 -1.07
CA LYS A 113 -9.40 6.81 -1.33
C LYS A 113 -8.10 6.07 -1.00
N VAL A 114 -8.04 5.47 0.20
CA VAL A 114 -6.86 4.68 0.63
C VAL A 114 -6.74 3.41 -0.22
N ARG A 115 -7.86 2.81 -0.65
CA ARG A 115 -7.91 1.70 -1.60
C ARG A 115 -7.28 2.06 -2.94
N TYR A 116 -7.67 3.20 -3.51
CA TYR A 116 -7.10 3.69 -4.76
C TYR A 116 -5.61 4.05 -4.63
N LEU A 117 -5.18 4.70 -3.53
CA LEU A 117 -3.75 4.95 -3.25
C LEU A 117 -2.95 3.65 -3.14
N CYS A 118 -3.50 2.61 -2.50
CA CYS A 118 -2.85 1.32 -2.41
C CYS A 118 -2.61 0.70 -3.79
N LEU A 119 -3.62 0.73 -4.67
CA LEU A 119 -3.50 0.23 -6.04
C LEU A 119 -2.45 1.02 -6.84
N LEU A 120 -2.50 2.37 -6.80
CA LEU A 120 -1.49 3.21 -7.46
C LEU A 120 -0.07 2.87 -6.99
N TYR A 121 0.15 2.66 -5.69
CA TYR A 121 1.48 2.29 -5.19
C TYR A 121 1.96 0.90 -5.65
N ILE A 122 1.06 -0.07 -5.82
CA ILE A 122 1.40 -1.38 -6.40
C ILE A 122 1.78 -1.22 -7.88
N GLN A 123 1.02 -0.42 -8.64
CA GLN A 123 1.24 -0.15 -10.06
C GLN A 123 2.55 0.63 -10.31
N ILE A 124 2.84 1.66 -9.49
CA ILE A 124 4.10 2.41 -9.54
C ILE A 124 5.29 1.49 -9.27
N ALA A 125 5.18 0.61 -8.26
CA ALA A 125 6.25 -0.33 -7.93
C ALA A 125 6.50 -1.35 -9.07
N ASP A 126 5.44 -1.84 -9.73
CA ASP A 126 5.55 -2.69 -10.92
C ASP A 126 6.22 -1.96 -12.10
N CYS A 127 5.85 -0.71 -12.38
CA CYS A 127 6.52 0.12 -13.40
C CYS A 127 8.00 0.33 -13.08
N PHE A 128 8.37 0.67 -11.83
CA PHE A 128 9.77 0.83 -11.45
C PHE A 128 10.55 -0.49 -11.50
N SER A 129 9.95 -1.61 -11.12
CA SER A 129 10.56 -2.95 -11.26
C SER A 129 10.88 -3.26 -12.72
N LYS A 130 9.95 -2.98 -13.65
CA LYS A 130 10.14 -3.12 -15.11
C LYS A 130 11.20 -2.17 -15.69
N LEU A 131 11.49 -1.05 -15.02
CA LEU A 131 12.58 -0.13 -15.34
C LEU A 131 13.92 -0.51 -14.67
N ASN A 132 13.99 -1.63 -13.95
CA ASN A 132 15.11 -2.04 -13.09
C ASN A 132 15.45 -1.04 -11.96
N GLN A 133 14.48 -0.20 -11.59
CA GLN A 133 14.58 0.79 -10.51
C GLN A 133 14.09 0.21 -9.18
N HIS A 134 14.78 -0.85 -8.74
CA HIS A 134 14.36 -1.66 -7.58
C HIS A 134 14.25 -0.88 -6.27
N ARG A 135 15.06 0.17 -6.08
CA ARG A 135 15.00 0.99 -4.85
C ARG A 135 13.71 1.86 -4.79
N PRO A 136 13.34 2.64 -5.81
CA PRO A 136 11.99 3.23 -5.92
C PRO A 136 10.85 2.22 -5.83
N ALA A 137 10.99 1.03 -6.42
CA ALA A 137 9.98 -0.03 -6.34
C ALA A 137 9.79 -0.57 -4.91
N LEU A 138 10.89 -0.73 -4.15
CA LEU A 138 10.86 -1.15 -2.74
C LEU A 138 10.16 -0.09 -1.85
N GLU A 139 10.41 1.20 -2.09
CA GLU A 139 9.75 2.27 -1.35
C GLU A 139 8.24 2.34 -1.65
N ASN A 140 7.85 2.25 -2.93
CA ASN A 140 6.44 2.27 -3.32
C ASN A 140 5.68 1.02 -2.84
N SER A 141 6.28 -0.17 -2.89
CA SER A 141 5.66 -1.38 -2.32
C SER A 141 5.54 -1.32 -0.79
N ARG A 142 6.47 -0.67 -0.08
CA ARG A 142 6.32 -0.36 1.36
C ARG A 142 5.15 0.57 1.63
N LEU A 143 4.94 1.57 0.78
CA LEU A 143 3.79 2.47 0.86
C LEU A 143 2.48 1.72 0.56
N ALA A 144 2.44 0.81 -0.42
CA ALA A 144 1.30 -0.05 -0.70
C ALA A 144 0.90 -0.90 0.52
N ILE A 145 1.86 -1.56 1.19
CA ILE A 145 1.61 -2.34 2.41
C ILE A 145 1.01 -1.45 3.51
N ARG A 146 1.55 -0.24 3.71
CA ARG A 146 1.04 0.74 4.69
C ARG A 146 -0.40 1.17 4.36
N GLN A 147 -0.70 1.49 3.10
CA GLN A 147 -2.07 1.85 2.69
C GLN A 147 -3.02 0.65 2.87
N CYS A 148 -2.65 -0.56 2.42
CA CYS A 148 -3.50 -1.75 2.56
C CYS A 148 -3.86 -2.04 4.04
N ALA A 149 -2.87 -1.96 4.94
CA ALA A 149 -3.11 -2.09 6.37
C ALA A 149 -4.04 -0.97 6.93
N LEU A 150 -3.97 0.25 6.38
CA LEU A 150 -4.88 1.35 6.73
C LEU A 150 -6.30 1.12 6.22
N ILE A 151 -6.50 0.59 5.00
CA ILE A 151 -7.83 0.19 4.48
C ILE A 151 -8.51 -0.73 5.49
N ILE A 152 -7.81 -1.78 5.91
CA ILE A 152 -8.37 -2.81 6.80
C ILE A 152 -8.70 -2.21 8.17
N LYS A 153 -7.81 -1.37 8.74
CA LYS A 153 -8.08 -0.63 9.98
C LYS A 153 -9.33 0.26 9.88
N LEU A 154 -9.47 1.02 8.80
CA LEU A 154 -10.64 1.88 8.58
C LEU A 154 -11.94 1.07 8.48
N CYS A 155 -11.92 -0.05 7.76
CA CYS A 155 -13.07 -0.95 7.65
C CYS A 155 -13.47 -1.55 9.01
N LEU A 156 -12.49 -1.98 9.83
CA LEU A 156 -12.72 -2.49 11.17
C LEU A 156 -13.26 -1.42 12.12
N GLY A 157 -12.68 -0.21 12.09
CA GLY A 157 -13.13 0.94 12.90
C GLY A 157 -14.57 1.34 12.60
N ALA A 158 -14.90 1.48 11.31
CA ALA A 158 -16.25 1.78 10.84
C ALA A 158 -17.29 0.77 11.35
N PHE A 159 -16.93 -0.51 11.41
CA PHE A 159 -17.80 -1.52 12.01
C PHE A 159 -17.94 -1.35 13.53
N THR A 160 -16.85 -1.11 14.27
CA THR A 160 -16.93 -0.97 15.73
C THR A 160 -17.85 0.18 16.15
N GLU A 161 -17.79 1.32 15.45
CA GLU A 161 -18.72 2.43 15.65
C GLU A 161 -20.17 2.04 15.34
N ALA A 162 -20.40 1.35 14.22
CA ALA A 162 -21.72 0.87 13.81
C ALA A 162 -22.33 -0.14 14.79
N LYS A 163 -21.50 -0.94 15.47
CA LYS A 163 -21.91 -1.87 16.53
C LYS A 163 -22.25 -1.14 17.83
N GLN A 164 -21.45 -0.16 18.24
CA GLN A 164 -21.69 0.63 19.46
C GLN A 164 -22.99 1.43 19.38
N LYS A 165 -23.25 2.13 18.26
CA LYS A 165 -24.48 2.91 18.05
C LYS A 165 -25.77 2.08 18.10
N LYS A 166 -25.69 0.75 18.02
CA LYS A 166 -26.81 -0.21 18.00
C LYS A 166 -27.05 -0.95 19.32
N GLN A 167 -26.40 -0.58 20.42
CA GLN A 167 -26.79 -1.08 21.76
C GLN A 167 -28.03 -0.36 22.33
N THR A 168 -28.67 0.51 21.54
CA THR A 168 -29.98 1.10 21.83
C THR A 168 -31.11 0.08 21.57
N PRO A 169 -32.06 -0.12 22.52
CA PRO A 169 -32.88 -1.35 22.55
C PRO A 169 -33.95 -1.53 21.45
N ASN A 170 -34.20 -0.52 20.60
CA ASN A 170 -35.38 -0.49 19.71
C ASN A 170 -35.05 -0.75 18.22
N LEU A 171 -34.36 -1.85 17.90
CA LEU A 171 -33.95 -2.20 16.52
C LEU A 171 -34.87 -3.22 15.84
N SER A 172 -35.35 -2.88 14.64
CA SER A 172 -36.27 -3.70 13.83
C SER A 172 -35.62 -4.97 13.25
N THR A 173 -36.46 -5.94 12.87
CA THR A 173 -36.04 -7.27 12.37
C THR A 173 -35.16 -7.18 11.11
N LYS A 174 -35.42 -6.24 10.19
CA LYS A 174 -34.57 -5.95 9.01
C LYS A 174 -33.14 -5.53 9.40
N SER A 175 -32.91 -5.01 10.61
CA SER A 175 -31.57 -4.66 11.08
C SER A 175 -30.72 -5.90 11.41
N ARG A 176 -31.34 -7.02 11.83
CA ARG A 176 -30.62 -8.24 12.24
C ARG A 176 -29.90 -8.91 11.07
N VAL A 177 -30.60 -9.18 9.95
CA VAL A 177 -30.00 -9.81 8.75
C VAL A 177 -28.82 -9.01 8.19
N ASN A 178 -28.87 -7.68 8.28
CA ASN A 178 -27.75 -6.83 7.89
C ASN A 178 -26.51 -7.01 8.80
N MET A 179 -26.67 -7.38 10.08
CA MET A 179 -25.54 -7.59 11.00
C MET A 179 -24.76 -8.87 10.71
N ASP A 180 -25.42 -9.94 10.24
CA ASP A 180 -24.74 -11.21 9.91
C ASP A 180 -23.75 -11.02 8.75
N PHE A 181 -24.13 -10.22 7.75
CA PHE A 181 -23.26 -9.81 6.65
C PHE A 181 -21.98 -9.11 7.15
N TYR A 182 -22.13 -8.10 8.02
CA TYR A 182 -20.96 -7.41 8.59
C TYR A 182 -20.12 -8.33 9.49
N THR A 183 -20.75 -9.24 10.23
CA THR A 183 -20.08 -10.15 11.17
C THR A 183 -19.02 -10.99 10.46
N ASN A 184 -19.38 -11.60 9.32
CA ASN A 184 -18.46 -12.37 8.50
C ASN A 184 -17.32 -11.51 7.92
N SER A 185 -17.63 -10.32 7.40
CA SER A 185 -16.61 -9.42 6.82
C SER A 185 -15.55 -8.99 7.84
N ILE A 186 -15.89 -8.83 9.12
CA ILE A 186 -14.92 -8.51 10.18
C ILE A 186 -13.94 -9.66 10.43
N GLU A 187 -14.43 -10.90 10.51
CA GLU A 187 -13.55 -12.05 10.77
C GLU A 187 -12.51 -12.20 9.65
N ILE A 188 -12.93 -11.98 8.40
CA ILE A 188 -12.07 -11.94 7.22
C ILE A 188 -11.07 -10.78 7.31
N LEU A 189 -11.52 -9.54 7.60
CA LEU A 189 -10.65 -8.37 7.76
C LEU A 189 -9.63 -8.54 8.89
N GLN A 190 -10.03 -9.11 10.03
CA GLN A 190 -9.14 -9.41 11.15
C GLN A 190 -8.09 -10.46 10.77
N LEU A 191 -8.50 -11.52 10.08
CA LEU A 191 -7.57 -12.55 9.60
C LEU A 191 -6.56 -11.95 8.61
N LEU A 192 -7.04 -11.19 7.62
CA LEU A 192 -6.21 -10.53 6.63
C LEU A 192 -5.18 -9.59 7.28
N TYR A 193 -5.60 -8.77 8.26
CA TYR A 193 -4.70 -7.88 9.01
C TYR A 193 -3.62 -8.64 9.80
N LEU A 194 -3.99 -9.76 10.43
CA LEU A 194 -3.06 -10.60 11.18
C LEU A 194 -2.04 -11.28 10.25
N GLN A 195 -2.49 -11.81 9.11
CA GLN A 195 -1.62 -12.40 8.08
C GLN A 195 -0.66 -11.35 7.50
N MET A 196 -1.15 -10.16 7.10
CA MET A 196 -0.32 -9.06 6.62
C MET A 196 0.75 -8.61 7.62
N THR A 197 0.45 -8.65 8.93
CA THR A 197 1.40 -8.29 9.99
C THR A 197 2.30 -9.45 10.43
N GLY A 198 2.18 -10.64 9.83
CA GLY A 198 2.92 -11.85 10.20
C GLY A 198 2.53 -12.44 11.56
N LYS A 199 1.42 -11.99 12.16
CA LYS A 199 0.95 -12.44 13.47
C LYS A 199 0.05 -13.66 13.32
N LYS A 200 0.49 -14.82 13.84
CA LYS A 200 -0.33 -16.04 13.85
C LYS A 200 -1.45 -15.94 14.89
N LYS A 201 -2.71 -16.13 14.48
CA LYS A 201 -3.87 -16.22 15.39
C LYS A 201 -3.91 -17.64 15.98
N LYS A 202 -3.75 -17.79 17.30
CA LYS A 202 -3.78 -19.12 17.97
C LYS A 202 -5.09 -19.90 17.75
N HIS A 203 -6.18 -19.19 17.47
CA HIS A 203 -7.51 -19.75 17.20
C HIS A 203 -8.20 -19.02 16.04
N ALA A 204 -7.55 -18.94 14.88
CA ALA A 204 -8.32 -18.77 13.65
C ALA A 204 -9.09 -20.08 13.42
N LYS A 205 -10.41 -20.06 13.66
CA LYS A 205 -11.31 -21.03 13.04
C LYS A 205 -11.11 -20.95 11.52
N ASP A 206 -11.39 -22.04 10.80
CA ASP A 206 -11.14 -22.16 9.37
C ASP A 206 -12.02 -21.20 8.53
N VAL A 207 -11.61 -19.94 8.46
CA VAL A 207 -12.12 -18.92 7.53
C VAL A 207 -11.62 -19.28 6.14
N THR A 208 -12.24 -20.31 5.56
CA THR A 208 -12.00 -20.76 4.19
C THR A 208 -12.58 -19.76 3.20
N MET A 209 -12.09 -19.75 1.96
CA MET A 209 -12.63 -18.93 0.86
C MET A 209 -14.18 -19.03 0.71
N ARG A 210 -14.80 -20.16 1.08
CA ARG A 210 -16.27 -20.34 1.13
C ARG A 210 -16.97 -19.30 2.01
N SER A 211 -16.33 -18.82 3.07
CA SER A 211 -16.86 -17.75 3.94
C SER A 211 -16.81 -16.36 3.29
N VAL A 212 -15.81 -16.09 2.44
CA VAL A 212 -15.65 -14.82 1.71
C VAL A 212 -16.60 -14.75 0.52
N LEU A 213 -16.63 -15.79 -0.30
CA LEU A 213 -17.40 -15.83 -1.54
C LEU A 213 -18.87 -16.23 -1.33
N GLY A 214 -19.20 -16.87 -0.21
CA GLY A 214 -20.45 -17.59 -0.05
C GLY A 214 -20.47 -18.91 -0.82
N VAL A 215 -21.54 -19.69 -0.65
CA VAL A 215 -21.57 -21.11 -1.05
C VAL A 215 -21.78 -21.33 -2.56
N GLN A 216 -22.29 -20.34 -3.30
CA GLN A 216 -22.66 -20.49 -4.71
C GLN A 216 -21.70 -19.75 -5.65
N ARG A 217 -20.90 -20.56 -6.37
CA ARG A 217 -20.00 -20.20 -7.48
C ARG A 217 -18.80 -19.34 -7.08
N VAL A 218 -17.61 -19.96 -7.08
CA VAL A 218 -16.33 -19.24 -7.15
C VAL A 218 -16.35 -18.45 -8.46
N ALA A 219 -16.11 -17.13 -8.40
CA ALA A 219 -16.19 -16.28 -9.57
C ALA A 219 -15.14 -16.71 -10.61
N GLU A 220 -15.56 -16.94 -11.86
CA GLU A 220 -14.73 -17.53 -12.91
C GLU A 220 -13.43 -16.74 -13.16
N TRP A 221 -13.45 -15.43 -12.94
CA TRP A 221 -12.28 -14.56 -13.07
C TRP A 221 -11.11 -15.00 -12.16
N ILE A 222 -11.36 -15.63 -11.01
CA ILE A 222 -10.33 -16.08 -10.06
C ILE A 222 -9.43 -17.15 -10.70
N TYR A 223 -9.97 -18.01 -11.56
CA TYR A 223 -9.19 -19.01 -12.31
C TYR A 223 -8.32 -18.38 -13.42
N SER A 224 -8.53 -17.10 -13.71
CA SER A 224 -7.75 -16.30 -14.65
C SER A 224 -6.92 -15.21 -13.95
N LEU A 225 -6.92 -15.18 -12.61
CA LEU A 225 -6.22 -14.17 -11.82
C LEU A 225 -4.71 -14.41 -11.88
N THR A 226 -3.97 -13.41 -12.30
CA THR A 226 -2.51 -13.37 -12.27
C THR A 226 -2.05 -12.08 -11.60
N PHE A 227 -0.74 -11.93 -11.34
CA PHE A 227 -0.20 -10.69 -10.78
C PHE A 227 -0.38 -9.52 -11.75
N GLU A 228 -0.21 -9.79 -13.05
CA GLU A 228 -0.32 -8.83 -14.14
C GLU A 228 -1.73 -8.24 -14.22
N LYS A 229 -2.79 -9.04 -13.99
CA LYS A 229 -4.18 -8.52 -13.92
C LYS A 229 -4.48 -7.67 -12.68
N ILE A 230 -3.62 -7.71 -11.67
CA ILE A 230 -3.71 -6.84 -10.47
C ILE A 230 -2.92 -5.55 -10.70
N THR A 231 -1.83 -5.58 -11.49
CA THR A 231 -1.05 -4.38 -11.87
C THR A 231 -1.54 -3.68 -13.14
N GLU A 232 -2.39 -4.33 -13.94
CA GLU A 232 -3.07 -3.75 -15.09
C GLU A 232 -3.90 -2.51 -14.68
N ILE A 233 -3.66 -1.39 -15.36
CA ILE A 233 -4.40 -0.15 -15.15
C ILE A 233 -5.71 -0.25 -15.92
N LYS A 234 -6.83 -0.35 -15.19
CA LYS A 234 -8.18 -0.34 -15.76
C LYS A 234 -8.64 1.10 -16.02
N PRO A 235 -9.50 1.37 -17.02
CA PRO A 235 -10.03 2.71 -17.26
C PRO A 235 -10.76 3.25 -16.03
N LEU A 236 -10.52 4.52 -15.69
CA LEU A 236 -11.23 5.21 -14.62
C LEU A 236 -12.28 6.14 -15.22
N LEU A 237 -13.55 5.93 -14.88
CA LEU A 237 -14.65 6.79 -15.30
C LEU A 237 -14.86 7.90 -14.26
N ILE A 238 -15.34 9.07 -14.72
CA ILE A 238 -15.75 10.15 -13.79
C ILE A 238 -16.91 9.71 -12.88
N GLN A 239 -17.76 8.79 -13.36
CA GLN A 239 -18.87 8.22 -12.60
C GLN A 239 -18.37 7.38 -11.42
N ASP A 240 -17.26 6.66 -11.55
CA ASP A 240 -16.68 5.86 -10.45
C ASP A 240 -16.24 6.76 -9.28
N LEU A 241 -15.65 7.93 -9.61
CA LEU A 241 -15.28 8.93 -8.62
C LEU A 241 -16.51 9.55 -7.95
N LYS A 242 -17.50 9.98 -8.74
CA LYS A 242 -18.71 10.65 -8.24
C LYS A 242 -19.73 9.72 -7.59
N SER A 243 -19.61 8.41 -7.77
CA SER A 243 -20.53 7.43 -7.18
C SER A 243 -20.53 7.52 -5.65
N ALA A 244 -21.71 7.57 -5.03
CA ALA A 244 -21.85 7.56 -3.58
C ALA A 244 -21.84 6.11 -3.04
N HIS A 245 -20.68 5.45 -3.02
CA HIS A 245 -20.54 4.17 -2.32
C HIS A 245 -20.65 4.38 -0.81
N ASN A 246 -21.66 3.75 -0.21
CA ASN A 246 -21.80 3.65 1.24
C ASN A 246 -20.84 2.59 1.83
N LEU A 247 -20.76 2.51 3.15
CA LEU A 247 -19.91 1.54 3.85
C LEU A 247 -20.25 0.07 3.53
N ARG A 248 -21.51 -0.22 3.19
CA ARG A 248 -21.96 -1.56 2.80
C ARG A 248 -21.31 -2.00 1.49
N ALA A 249 -21.15 -1.08 0.53
CA ALA A 249 -20.45 -1.35 -0.73
C ALA A 249 -18.98 -1.70 -0.47
N GLU A 250 -18.23 -0.92 0.31
CA GLU A 250 -16.81 -1.22 0.61
C GLU A 250 -16.59 -2.54 1.39
N LEU A 251 -17.64 -3.15 1.92
CA LEU A 251 -17.65 -4.47 2.56
C LEU A 251 -18.33 -5.56 1.70
N SER A 252 -18.65 -5.28 0.43
CA SER A 252 -19.09 -6.27 -0.54
C SER A 252 -18.02 -7.32 -0.80
N LYS A 253 -18.43 -8.47 -1.36
CA LYS A 253 -17.51 -9.56 -1.72
C LYS A 253 -16.42 -9.06 -2.68
N ASP A 254 -16.80 -8.30 -3.70
CA ASP A 254 -15.87 -7.80 -4.72
C ASP A 254 -14.82 -6.85 -4.10
N PHE A 255 -15.27 -5.88 -3.30
CA PHE A 255 -14.36 -4.96 -2.63
C PHE A 255 -13.56 -5.60 -1.48
N MET A 256 -13.98 -6.77 -0.97
CA MET A 256 -13.19 -7.59 -0.05
C MET A 256 -12.13 -8.41 -0.79
N LEU A 257 -12.45 -8.97 -1.98
CA LEU A 257 -11.49 -9.66 -2.84
C LEU A 257 -10.42 -8.71 -3.36
N ASP A 258 -10.79 -7.50 -3.78
CA ASP A 258 -9.86 -6.40 -4.08
C ASP A 258 -8.81 -6.24 -2.97
N LYS A 259 -9.28 -6.13 -1.71
CA LYS A 259 -8.42 -5.93 -0.53
C LYS A 259 -7.48 -7.11 -0.29
N ILE A 260 -7.94 -8.33 -0.52
CA ILE A 260 -7.12 -9.56 -0.46
C ILE A 260 -6.05 -9.57 -1.58
N CYS A 261 -6.44 -9.28 -2.83
CA CYS A 261 -5.54 -9.18 -3.97
C CYS A 261 -4.45 -8.13 -3.74
N MET A 262 -4.82 -6.92 -3.30
CA MET A 262 -3.86 -5.86 -2.98
C MET A 262 -2.92 -6.25 -1.83
N ALA A 263 -3.43 -6.92 -0.78
CA ALA A 263 -2.59 -7.36 0.35
C ALA A 263 -1.53 -8.37 -0.09
N ALA A 264 -1.92 -9.39 -0.87
CA ALA A 264 -1.02 -10.39 -1.40
C ALA A 264 0.00 -9.78 -2.38
N SER A 265 -0.46 -8.97 -3.35
CA SER A 265 0.41 -8.31 -4.33
C SER A 265 1.39 -7.32 -3.69
N ALA A 266 0.97 -6.54 -2.71
CA ALA A 266 1.87 -5.61 -2.01
C ALA A 266 2.98 -6.35 -1.23
N CYS A 267 2.66 -7.49 -0.60
CA CYS A 267 3.67 -8.37 0.02
C CYS A 267 4.59 -9.03 -1.00
N LEU A 268 4.06 -9.48 -2.15
CA LEU A 268 4.84 -10.08 -3.24
C LEU A 268 5.88 -9.10 -3.81
N VAL A 269 5.45 -7.90 -4.21
CA VAL A 269 6.37 -6.90 -4.79
C VAL A 269 7.45 -6.53 -3.77
N PHE A 270 7.08 -6.27 -2.52
CA PHE A 270 8.05 -5.93 -1.48
C PHE A 270 9.09 -7.04 -1.25
N SER A 271 8.69 -8.32 -1.34
CA SER A 271 9.62 -9.45 -1.29
C SER A 271 10.55 -9.49 -2.52
N ARG A 272 10.00 -9.33 -3.73
CA ARG A 272 10.77 -9.31 -4.99
C ARG A 272 11.82 -8.21 -4.99
N GLU A 273 11.46 -6.99 -4.63
CA GLU A 273 12.40 -5.86 -4.66
C GLU A 273 13.52 -5.99 -3.61
N LEU A 274 13.23 -6.55 -2.42
CA LEU A 274 14.27 -6.90 -1.45
C LEU A 274 15.27 -7.93 -2.03
N LEU A 275 14.79 -8.93 -2.77
CA LEU A 275 15.66 -9.93 -3.41
C LEU A 275 16.51 -9.34 -4.53
N PHE A 276 15.94 -8.48 -5.39
CA PHE A 276 16.70 -7.82 -6.46
C PHE A 276 17.79 -6.90 -5.89
N LEU A 277 17.55 -6.25 -4.76
CA LEU A 277 18.54 -5.45 -4.05
C LEU A 277 19.52 -6.29 -3.20
N ASN A 278 19.29 -7.60 -3.06
CA ASN A 278 19.99 -8.49 -2.11
C ASN A 278 19.92 -7.99 -0.64
N GLU A 279 18.87 -7.26 -0.30
CA GLU A 279 18.63 -6.70 1.04
C GLU A 279 17.74 -7.64 1.87
N ASP A 280 18.18 -7.97 3.10
CA ASP A 280 17.36 -8.62 4.14
C ASP A 280 16.56 -9.86 3.64
N PHE A 281 17.28 -10.92 3.29
CA PHE A 281 16.73 -12.16 2.73
C PHE A 281 15.65 -12.80 3.62
N ASP A 282 15.81 -12.76 4.95
CA ASP A 282 14.85 -13.31 5.89
C ASP A 282 13.55 -12.50 5.95
N LYS A 283 13.64 -11.16 5.89
CA LYS A 283 12.47 -10.29 5.75
C LYS A 283 11.78 -10.48 4.40
N SER A 284 12.53 -10.58 3.31
CA SER A 284 11.95 -10.89 2.00
C SER A 284 11.17 -12.20 2.04
N LYS A 285 11.77 -13.26 2.59
CA LYS A 285 11.12 -14.55 2.80
C LYS A 285 9.85 -14.42 3.63
N ALA A 286 9.91 -13.66 4.73
CA ALA A 286 8.77 -13.43 5.60
C ALA A 286 7.64 -12.63 4.94
N TYR A 287 7.90 -11.85 3.88
CA TYR A 287 6.86 -11.20 3.07
C TYR A 287 6.30 -12.12 1.97
N LEU A 288 7.11 -12.97 1.34
CA LEU A 288 6.59 -13.98 0.41
C LEU A 288 5.72 -15.03 1.14
N ASP A 289 6.15 -15.48 2.31
CA ASP A 289 5.37 -16.38 3.18
C ASP A 289 4.00 -15.78 3.55
N ARG A 290 3.92 -14.46 3.77
CA ARG A 290 2.64 -13.76 3.96
C ARG A 290 1.81 -13.73 2.68
N ALA A 291 2.40 -13.43 1.53
CA ALA A 291 1.69 -13.44 0.24
C ALA A 291 1.10 -14.83 -0.06
N VAL A 292 1.87 -15.89 0.16
CA VAL A 292 1.43 -17.30 0.06
C VAL A 292 0.34 -17.62 1.09
N THR A 293 0.51 -17.22 2.35
CA THR A 293 -0.47 -17.49 3.43
C THR A 293 -1.82 -16.81 3.18
N ILE A 294 -1.80 -15.53 2.76
CA ILE A 294 -3.01 -14.79 2.37
C ILE A 294 -3.67 -15.48 1.17
N SER A 295 -2.89 -15.75 0.12
CA SER A 295 -3.42 -16.31 -1.14
C SER A 295 -3.99 -17.72 -0.97
N SER A 296 -3.34 -18.59 -0.19
CA SER A 296 -3.82 -19.95 0.08
C SER A 296 -5.03 -20.01 1.02
N SER A 297 -5.28 -18.95 1.82
CA SER A 297 -6.49 -18.83 2.63
C SER A 297 -7.73 -18.46 1.80
N PHE A 298 -7.53 -17.67 0.73
CA PHE A 298 -8.59 -16.94 0.03
C PHE A 298 -8.75 -17.26 -1.46
N PHE A 299 -7.87 -18.07 -2.06
CA PHE A 299 -7.99 -18.51 -3.45
C PHE A 299 -7.97 -20.05 -3.54
N PRO A 300 -8.61 -20.66 -4.56
CA PRO A 300 -8.49 -22.09 -4.77
C PRO A 300 -7.06 -22.45 -5.18
N SER A 301 -6.63 -23.69 -4.91
CA SER A 301 -5.30 -24.18 -5.33
C SER A 301 -5.07 -24.06 -6.84
N SER A 302 -6.12 -24.10 -7.66
CA SER A 302 -6.08 -23.90 -9.11
C SER A 302 -5.93 -22.43 -9.57
N CYS A 303 -5.84 -21.47 -8.66
CA CYS A 303 -5.65 -20.05 -9.00
C CYS A 303 -4.23 -19.81 -9.54
N PRO A 304 -4.04 -19.28 -10.78
CA PRO A 304 -2.71 -19.08 -11.35
C PRO A 304 -1.82 -18.17 -10.49
N PHE A 305 -2.37 -17.11 -9.91
CA PHE A 305 -1.65 -16.23 -8.99
C PHE A 305 -1.09 -16.97 -7.76
N LEU A 306 -1.85 -17.90 -7.17
CA LEU A 306 -1.37 -18.73 -6.05
C LEU A 306 -0.32 -19.74 -6.51
N GLN A 307 -0.49 -20.37 -7.67
CA GLN A 307 0.51 -21.30 -8.22
C GLN A 307 1.85 -20.62 -8.50
N ASN A 308 1.81 -19.41 -9.07
CA ASN A 308 3.02 -18.62 -9.31
C ASN A 308 3.73 -18.25 -8.00
N LEU A 309 2.99 -17.87 -6.96
CA LEU A 309 3.52 -17.58 -5.62
C LEU A 309 4.19 -18.81 -4.98
N LEU A 310 3.58 -19.99 -5.08
CA LEU A 310 4.13 -21.24 -4.56
C LEU A 310 5.40 -21.65 -5.30
N SER A 311 5.38 -21.59 -6.64
CA SER A 311 6.55 -21.88 -7.47
C SER A 311 7.74 -20.96 -7.13
N GLU A 312 7.49 -19.64 -7.04
CA GLU A 312 8.50 -18.65 -6.69
C GLU A 312 9.07 -18.88 -5.27
N TYR A 313 8.24 -19.28 -4.31
CA TYR A 313 8.68 -19.61 -2.95
C TYR A 313 9.58 -20.86 -2.91
N THR A 314 9.15 -21.97 -3.54
CA THR A 314 9.92 -23.21 -3.59
C THR A 314 11.25 -23.02 -4.32
N GLU A 315 11.24 -22.30 -5.45
CA GLU A 315 12.45 -22.01 -6.22
C GLU A 315 13.49 -21.23 -5.39
N LYS A 316 13.06 -20.15 -4.73
CA LYS A 316 13.98 -19.23 -4.04
C LYS A 316 14.41 -19.71 -2.65
N TYR A 317 13.55 -20.43 -1.92
CA TYR A 317 13.75 -20.70 -0.48
C TYR A 317 13.86 -22.17 -0.08
N GLU A 318 13.48 -23.12 -0.95
CA GLU A 318 13.52 -24.55 -0.62
C GLU A 318 14.73 -25.24 -1.25
N LYS A 319 14.95 -25.06 -2.56
CA LYS A 319 16.13 -25.58 -3.28
C LYS A 319 17.45 -25.15 -2.62
N ASN A 320 17.51 -23.92 -2.13
CA ASN A 320 18.67 -23.35 -1.43
C ASN A 320 19.00 -23.99 -0.06
N LYS A 321 18.09 -24.77 0.54
CA LYS A 321 18.38 -25.51 1.79
C LYS A 321 19.20 -26.77 1.55
N GLU A 322 19.07 -27.40 0.39
CA GLU A 322 19.74 -28.67 0.08
C GLU A 322 21.23 -28.45 -0.19
N ILE A 323 21.55 -27.41 -0.98
CA ILE A 323 22.93 -27.02 -1.30
C ILE A 323 23.75 -26.71 -0.03
N LYS A 324 23.14 -26.07 0.97
CA LYS A 324 23.82 -25.74 2.25
C LYS A 324 24.05 -26.95 3.16
N LYS A 325 23.43 -28.11 2.92
CA LYS A 325 23.65 -29.34 3.72
C LYS A 325 24.84 -30.19 3.27
N PHE A 326 25.43 -29.91 2.11
CA PHE A 326 26.43 -30.80 1.49
C PHE A 326 27.90 -30.45 1.75
N LYS A 327 28.20 -29.46 2.61
CA LYS A 327 29.59 -29.04 2.92
C LYS A 327 29.85 -28.84 4.41
N SER A 328 29.80 -29.94 5.16
CA SER A 328 30.75 -30.15 6.25
C SER A 328 31.64 -31.32 5.83
N PRO A 329 32.90 -31.09 5.42
CA PRO A 329 33.88 -32.16 5.37
C PRO A 329 34.02 -32.66 6.81
N ARG A 330 33.48 -33.85 7.06
CA ARG A 330 33.58 -34.53 8.35
C ARG A 330 35.08 -34.65 8.63
N SER A 331 35.61 -33.89 9.58
CA SER A 331 37.02 -33.97 9.93
C SER A 331 37.28 -35.38 10.45
N THR A 332 37.97 -36.18 9.63
CA THR A 332 38.57 -37.42 10.06
C THR A 332 39.72 -37.05 10.98
N SER A 333 39.36 -36.78 12.25
CA SER A 333 40.28 -36.77 13.37
C SER A 333 40.97 -38.13 13.38
N ALA A 334 42.17 -38.19 12.81
CA ALA A 334 43.09 -39.28 13.06
C ALA A 334 43.23 -39.39 14.58
N LYS A 335 42.88 -40.55 15.13
CA LYS A 335 42.95 -40.83 16.56
C LYS A 335 43.63 -42.18 16.76
N ASP A 336 44.90 -42.20 16.39
CA ASP A 336 45.81 -43.31 16.63
C ASP A 336 46.88 -42.92 17.64
N THR A 337 47.33 -43.91 18.41
CA THR A 337 48.43 -43.87 19.39
C THR A 337 48.28 -42.88 20.56
N HIS A 338 47.84 -43.40 21.71
CA HIS A 338 48.76 -43.60 22.84
C HIS A 338 48.22 -44.66 23.80
N GLN A 339 49.07 -45.64 24.15
CA GLN A 339 48.82 -46.61 25.22
C GLN A 339 49.25 -46.05 26.58
N ASN A 340 48.61 -46.59 27.63
CA ASN A 340 49.07 -46.73 29.02
C ASN A 340 49.86 -45.58 29.67
N ASP A 341 49.31 -45.06 30.77
CA ASP A 341 49.83 -45.51 32.06
C ASP A 341 48.75 -45.51 33.15
N GLU A 342 48.99 -46.30 34.20
CA GLU A 342 48.01 -46.73 35.20
C GLU A 342 48.27 -46.09 36.59
N ILE A 343 47.38 -46.34 37.56
CA ILE A 343 47.63 -46.32 39.02
C ILE A 343 47.30 -45.04 39.85
N THR A 344 46.37 -45.26 40.81
CA THR A 344 46.18 -44.63 42.15
C THR A 344 45.27 -43.39 42.44
N ARG A 345 44.10 -43.73 43.02
CA ARG A 345 43.61 -43.42 44.40
C ARG A 345 42.94 -42.08 44.78
N LYS A 346 41.70 -42.28 45.27
CA LYS A 346 41.10 -41.84 46.56
C LYS A 346 40.55 -40.40 46.76
N ASN A 347 39.22 -40.40 46.93
CA ASN A 347 38.42 -39.85 48.06
C ASN A 347 38.28 -38.33 48.29
N SER A 348 37.11 -38.02 48.86
CA SER A 348 36.69 -36.79 49.56
C SER A 348 36.54 -35.52 48.70
N GLU A 349 35.77 -34.50 49.08
CA GLU A 349 34.52 -34.46 49.87
C GLU A 349 33.70 -33.20 49.49
N LYS A 350 32.50 -33.10 50.06
CA LYS A 350 31.60 -31.94 50.18
C LYS A 350 32.28 -30.55 50.15
N GLY A 351 31.57 -29.56 49.59
CA GLY A 351 31.69 -28.17 50.05
C GLY A 351 31.49 -27.11 48.95
N GLY A 352 30.29 -26.55 48.84
CA GLY A 352 30.06 -25.43 47.93
C GLY A 352 30.45 -24.07 48.54
N LYS A 353 30.60 -23.05 47.69
CA LYS A 353 30.37 -21.64 48.07
C LYS A 353 30.06 -20.79 46.84
N LYS A 354 29.14 -19.84 47.02
CA LYS A 354 28.82 -18.78 46.05
C LYS A 354 30.03 -17.85 45.91
N VAL A 355 30.29 -17.35 44.69
CA VAL A 355 31.10 -16.15 44.49
C VAL A 355 30.21 -15.07 43.89
N GLN A 356 30.11 -13.95 44.59
CA GLN A 356 29.33 -12.77 44.23
C GLN A 356 30.33 -11.66 43.90
N TRP A 357 30.42 -11.26 42.64
CA TRP A 357 31.25 -10.12 42.25
C TRP A 357 30.45 -8.82 42.40
N LYS A 358 30.95 -7.94 43.26
CA LYS A 358 30.46 -6.57 43.46
C LYS A 358 31.47 -5.55 42.96
N ILE A 359 30.95 -4.40 42.59
CA ILE A 359 31.63 -3.27 41.94
C ILE A 359 32.40 -2.41 42.96
N GLN A 360 33.59 -1.94 42.56
CA GLN A 360 34.20 -0.62 42.86
C GLN A 360 35.28 -0.43 41.78
N SER A 361 35.33 0.62 40.94
CA SER A 361 35.11 2.07 41.06
C SER A 361 36.21 2.80 41.83
N GLU A 362 37.11 3.46 41.09
CA GLU A 362 37.91 4.58 41.61
C GLU A 362 38.06 5.66 40.54
N ARG A 363 38.24 6.91 40.98
CA ARG A 363 38.10 8.13 40.17
C ARG A 363 39.38 8.97 40.20
N LYS A 364 39.80 9.45 39.01
CA LYS A 364 40.37 10.80 38.79
C LYS A 364 41.70 11.10 39.58
N PRO A 365 42.30 12.32 39.54
CA PRO A 365 41.94 13.55 38.82
C PRO A 365 43.07 14.28 38.04
N GLU A 366 42.68 15.36 37.34
CA GLU A 366 43.41 16.65 37.17
C GLU A 366 44.77 16.71 36.41
N SER A 367 45.18 17.83 35.78
CA SER A 367 44.53 19.13 35.47
C SER A 367 45.27 19.89 34.33
N ASN A 368 44.68 20.99 33.82
CA ASN A 368 45.26 22.32 33.41
C ASN A 368 46.72 22.41 32.87
N ALA A 369 47.15 23.28 31.93
CA ALA A 369 46.65 24.36 31.05
C ALA A 369 47.82 24.73 30.06
N GLY A 370 47.82 25.68 29.11
CA GLY A 370 46.83 26.63 28.56
C GLY A 370 47.49 27.94 28.03
N ILE A 371 46.78 28.71 27.18
CA ILE A 371 47.04 30.12 26.76
C ILE A 371 48.26 30.41 25.82
N THR A 372 47.98 31.00 24.63
CA THR A 372 48.60 32.19 23.94
C THR A 372 48.37 32.07 22.41
N LYS A 373 47.68 32.99 21.71
CA LYS A 373 48.01 34.37 21.24
C LYS A 373 49.15 34.47 20.21
N GLY A 374 48.85 35.00 19.02
CA GLY A 374 49.84 35.46 18.02
C GLY A 374 49.23 35.94 16.69
N ASN A 375 49.40 37.22 16.34
CA ASN A 375 49.02 37.82 15.04
C ASN A 375 50.22 37.84 14.07
N HIS A 376 50.02 37.84 12.74
CA HIS A 376 50.38 39.00 11.85
C HIS A 376 50.29 38.76 10.31
N SER A 377 49.38 39.52 9.67
CA SER A 377 49.51 40.35 8.43
C SER A 377 50.21 39.94 7.10
N LYS A 378 49.48 40.23 5.99
CA LYS A 378 49.91 40.63 4.61
C LYS A 378 50.53 39.52 3.72
N SER A 379 50.43 39.52 2.36
CA SER A 379 50.05 40.54 1.35
C SER A 379 49.43 39.95 0.06
N GLU A 380 48.69 40.79 -0.69
CA GLU A 380 48.45 40.86 -2.17
C GLU A 380 48.76 39.63 -3.07
N SER A 381 47.85 39.22 -3.96
CA SER A 381 47.63 39.91 -5.25
C SER A 381 46.41 39.39 -6.05
N THR A 382 46.14 40.06 -7.18
CA THR A 382 44.93 39.97 -8.03
C THR A 382 44.81 38.72 -8.90
N ILE A 383 43.57 38.28 -9.16
CA ILE A 383 42.92 38.15 -10.50
C ILE A 383 41.53 37.51 -10.33
N GLY A 384 40.51 38.13 -10.90
CA GLY A 384 39.11 37.70 -10.70
C GLY A 384 38.67 36.52 -11.58
N LYS A 385 37.91 35.59 -11.00
CA LYS A 385 36.98 34.69 -11.70
C LYS A 385 35.71 34.52 -10.86
N ASN A 386 34.55 34.74 -11.47
CA ASN A 386 33.26 34.67 -10.78
C ASN A 386 32.94 33.24 -10.33
N ASN A 387 32.79 33.04 -9.02
CA ASN A 387 32.17 31.84 -8.47
C ASN A 387 30.64 32.02 -8.49
N ILE A 388 29.93 31.15 -9.22
CA ILE A 388 28.61 30.69 -8.79
C ILE A 388 28.78 29.21 -8.48
N LYS A 389 29.16 28.93 -7.23
CA LYS A 389 29.14 27.59 -6.66
C LYS A 389 27.86 27.45 -5.85
N SER A 390 26.96 26.56 -6.28
CA SER A 390 25.82 26.14 -5.47
C SER A 390 26.31 25.48 -4.18
N PRO A 391 25.64 25.70 -3.03
CA PRO A 391 26.00 25.02 -1.79
C PRO A 391 25.64 23.53 -1.86
N PRO A 392 26.47 22.63 -1.30
CA PRO A 392 26.09 21.23 -1.17
C PRO A 392 24.94 21.09 -0.16
N PHE A 393 23.83 20.50 -0.61
CA PHE A 393 22.66 20.23 0.21
C PHE A 393 22.95 19.04 1.13
N TYR A 394 23.38 19.31 2.36
CA TYR A 394 23.49 18.30 3.42
C TYR A 394 22.10 17.97 3.95
N GLU A 395 21.47 16.95 3.36
CA GLU A 395 20.26 16.36 3.90
C GLU A 395 20.60 15.64 5.21
N LYS A 396 20.21 16.24 6.34
CA LYS A 396 20.36 15.62 7.66
C LYS A 396 19.41 14.43 7.72
N THR A 397 19.96 13.22 7.68
CA THR A 397 19.23 12.02 8.11
C THR A 397 18.84 12.19 9.58
N GLU A 398 17.55 12.36 9.85
CA GLU A 398 17.02 12.25 11.21
C GLU A 398 17.28 10.83 11.74
N PRO A 399 17.76 10.67 12.99
CA PRO A 399 17.93 9.34 13.57
C PRO A 399 16.57 8.68 13.80
N GLU A 400 16.47 7.39 13.48
CA GLU A 400 15.25 6.62 13.76
C GLU A 400 14.89 6.68 15.26
N PRO A 401 13.62 6.94 15.63
CA PRO A 401 13.23 6.99 17.03
C PRO A 401 13.36 5.60 17.67
N PRO A 402 13.94 5.49 18.87
CA PRO A 402 14.09 4.20 19.54
C PRO A 402 12.73 3.60 19.92
N LEU A 403 12.63 2.28 19.78
CA LEU A 403 11.49 1.51 20.29
C LEU A 403 11.60 1.38 21.81
N SER A 404 10.80 2.13 22.57
CA SER A 404 10.53 1.81 23.98
C SER A 404 9.08 2.08 24.37
N GLU A 405 8.44 1.02 24.85
CA GLU A 405 7.65 0.92 26.08
C GLU A 405 6.73 2.10 26.52
N GLY A 406 5.48 1.71 26.75
CA GLY A 406 4.32 2.46 27.25
C GLY A 406 4.54 3.70 28.12
N SER A 407 3.76 4.73 27.78
CA SER A 407 3.21 5.67 28.76
C SER A 407 1.72 5.88 28.50
N GLU A 408 0.96 6.02 29.58
CA GLU A 408 -0.46 6.35 29.56
C GLU A 408 -0.62 7.87 29.37
N HIS A 409 -1.59 8.29 28.55
CA HIS A 409 -2.11 9.66 28.64
C HIS A 409 -3.55 9.75 28.16
N ASP A 410 -4.43 10.14 29.08
CA ASP A 410 -5.87 10.27 28.86
C ASP A 410 -6.26 11.50 28.00
N ASP A 411 -7.40 11.31 27.33
CA ASP A 411 -8.45 12.28 27.03
C ASP A 411 -8.10 13.73 26.63
N LYS A 412 -8.39 14.02 25.35
CA LYS A 412 -9.20 15.20 24.94
C LYS A 412 -9.73 15.07 23.50
N ILE A 413 -10.82 14.30 23.33
CA ILE A 413 -11.70 14.43 22.15
C ILE A 413 -13.10 14.75 22.67
N LYS A 414 -13.44 16.04 22.73
CA LYS A 414 -14.83 16.50 22.93
C LYS A 414 -15.42 16.96 21.60
N ASN A 415 -16.69 16.61 21.40
CA ASN A 415 -17.62 17.14 20.39
C ASN A 415 -17.41 16.68 18.94
N PHE A 416 -17.74 15.42 18.66
CA PHE A 416 -18.30 15.06 17.35
C PHE A 416 -19.83 15.09 17.43
N ILE A 417 -20.45 16.16 16.91
CA ILE A 417 -21.90 16.18 16.63
C ILE A 417 -22.09 15.61 15.23
N ILE A 418 -22.69 14.42 15.15
CA ILE A 418 -23.09 13.79 13.88
C ILE A 418 -24.59 14.02 13.72
N CYS A 419 -24.98 14.73 12.66
CA CYS A 419 -26.39 15.00 12.36
C CYS A 419 -27.15 13.71 12.00
N SER A 420 -28.36 13.56 12.53
CA SER A 420 -29.22 12.38 12.35
C SER A 420 -29.62 12.07 10.90
N ASN A 421 -29.49 13.03 10.00
CA ASN A 421 -30.01 12.95 8.64
C ASN A 421 -29.14 12.09 7.70
N GLU A 422 -27.91 11.71 8.09
CA GLU A 422 -27.05 10.83 7.29
C GLU A 422 -27.41 9.33 7.40
N LEU A 423 -28.25 8.94 8.38
CA LEU A 423 -28.56 7.53 8.65
C LEU A 423 -29.88 7.03 8.04
N TYR A 424 -30.79 7.94 7.75
CA TYR A 424 -32.09 7.67 7.11
C TYR A 424 -32.19 8.54 5.86
N GLY A 425 -31.68 8.03 4.75
CA GLY A 425 -31.84 8.71 3.46
C GLY A 425 -33.33 8.90 3.14
N HIS A 426 -33.66 10.05 2.56
CA HIS A 426 -35.01 10.28 2.03
C HIS A 426 -35.26 9.29 0.89
N TYR A 427 -36.04 8.24 1.18
CA TYR A 427 -36.63 7.39 0.16
C TYR A 427 -37.80 8.15 -0.45
N SER A 428 -37.57 8.83 -1.57
CA SER A 428 -38.64 9.14 -2.52
C SER A 428 -39.02 7.84 -3.20
N GLU A 429 -40.21 7.32 -2.88
CA GLU A 429 -40.81 6.20 -3.58
C GLU A 429 -41.24 6.65 -4.98
N GLU A 430 -40.45 6.32 -6.00
CA GLU A 430 -40.92 6.21 -7.38
C GLU A 430 -40.16 5.05 -8.05
N GLU A 431 -40.92 4.02 -8.42
CA GLU A 431 -40.43 2.85 -9.14
C GLU A 431 -40.16 3.18 -10.61
N VAL A 432 -39.35 2.36 -11.29
CA VAL A 432 -39.77 1.52 -12.42
C VAL A 432 -38.59 0.59 -12.77
N ASP A 433 -38.90 -0.69 -13.02
CA ASP A 433 -37.94 -1.70 -13.46
C ASP A 433 -37.14 -1.27 -14.70
N LYS A 434 -35.81 -1.22 -14.57
CA LYS A 434 -34.90 -1.21 -15.73
C LYS A 434 -33.50 -1.79 -15.44
N TYR A 435 -33.47 -3.05 -15.02
CA TYR A 435 -32.25 -3.86 -15.14
C TYR A 435 -32.05 -4.33 -16.59
N GLU A 436 -31.74 -3.38 -17.48
CA GLU A 436 -31.27 -3.70 -18.82
C GLU A 436 -29.86 -4.28 -18.73
N TYR A 437 -29.70 -5.51 -19.21
CA TYR A 437 -28.43 -6.25 -19.24
C TYR A 437 -27.33 -5.40 -19.90
N MET A 438 -26.16 -5.26 -19.26
CA MET A 438 -24.93 -4.96 -19.99
C MET A 438 -24.50 -6.23 -20.75
N PRO A 439 -24.46 -6.23 -22.10
CA PRO A 439 -23.91 -7.35 -22.84
C PRO A 439 -22.39 -7.34 -22.75
N LEU A 440 -21.81 -8.41 -22.20
CA LEU A 440 -20.41 -8.74 -22.43
C LEU A 440 -20.23 -8.98 -23.93
N ARG A 441 -19.59 -8.05 -24.65
CA ARG A 441 -19.23 -8.25 -26.05
C ARG A 441 -18.33 -9.48 -26.17
N ARG A 442 -18.78 -10.44 -26.97
CA ARG A 442 -17.95 -11.47 -27.59
C ARG A 442 -17.78 -11.05 -29.05
N ASP A 443 -16.55 -10.87 -29.49
CA ASP A 443 -16.24 -10.89 -30.91
C ASP A 443 -15.70 -12.30 -31.25
N LEU A 444 -15.98 -12.74 -32.48
CA LEU A 444 -15.63 -14.05 -33.05
C LEU A 444 -14.19 -14.06 -33.58
#